data_AF-A0A4Y9QP95-F1
#
_entry.id   AF-A0A4Y9QP95-F1
#
_cell.length_a   1.000
_cell.length_b   1.000
_cell.length_c   1.000
_cell.angle_alpha   90.00
_cell.angle_beta   90.00
_cell.angle_gamma   90.00
#
_symmetry.space_group_name_H-M   'P 1'
#
loop_
_entity.id
_entity.type
_entity.pdbx_description
1 polymer ?
#
loop_
_entity_poly.entity_id
_entity_poly.type
_entity_poly.pdbx_seq_one_letter_code
_entity_poly.pdbx_strand_id
1 'polypeptide(L)' 'MLFALQFLLKALAILSLLCLFLGLFRPVWVLWFLDRMNRLKVIQVYGLLFLFSSLFYWLLNFISK' A
#
# COMPACT_ATOMS: atom_id res chain seq x y z
N MET A 1 -9.88 3.34 19.98
CA MET A 1 -9.84 3.97 18.63
C MET A 1 -8.46 3.83 17.99
N LEU A 2 -7.37 4.22 18.67
CA LEU A 2 -5.98 4.07 18.17
C LEU A 2 -5.62 2.64 17.71
N PHE A 3 -6.03 1.62 18.47
CA PHE A 3 -5.79 0.20 18.12
C PHE A 3 -6.40 -0.19 16.77
N ALA A 4 -7.65 0.22 16.51
CA ALA A 4 -8.32 -0.07 15.23
C ALA A 4 -7.62 0.63 14.06
N LEU A 5 -7.10 1.84 14.29
CA LEU A 5 -6.38 2.61 13.28
C LEU A 5 -5.01 1.98 12.96
N GLN A 6 -4.29 1.49 13.98
CA GLN A 6 -3.06 0.70 13.79
C GLN A 6 -3.32 -0.59 13.00
N PHE A 7 -4.40 -1.31 13.33
CA PHE A 7 -4.80 -2.53 12.61
C PHE A 7 -5.12 -2.23 11.14
N LEU A 8 -5.88 -1.16 10.88
CA LEU A 8 -6.24 -0.73 9.54
C LEU A 8 -5.01 -0.36 8.70
N LEU A 9 -4.06 0.42 9.26
CA LEU A 9 -2.83 0.78 8.56
C LEU A 9 -1.96 -0.44 8.26
N LYS A 10 -1.87 -1.39 9.19
CA LYS A 10 -1.16 -2.66 8.98
C LYS A 10 -1.81 -3.48 7.86
N ALA A 11 -3.14 -3.58 7.85
CA ALA A 11 -3.88 -4.26 6.79
C ALA A 11 -3.67 -3.57 5.43
N LEU A 12 -3.71 -2.24 5.37
CA LEU A 12 -3.43 -1.47 4.15
C LEU A 12 -2.01 -1.68 3.64
N ALA A 13 -1.01 -1.72 4.53
CA ALA A 13 0.37 -2.01 4.16
C ALA A 13 0.50 -3.42 3.56
N ILE A 14 -0.13 -4.43 4.17
CA ILE A 14 -0.10 -5.79 3.63
C ILE A 14 -0.81 -5.87 2.27
N LEU A 15 -1.99 -5.26 2.14
CA LEU A 15 -2.76 -5.26 0.89
C LEU A 15 -2.04 -4.52 -0.24
N SER A 16 -1.45 -3.35 0.05
CA SER A 16 -0.66 -2.60 -0.94
C SER A 16 0.56 -3.37 -1.40
N LEU A 17 1.22 -4.10 -0.51
CA LEU A 17 2.34 -4.97 -0.84
C LEU A 17 1.90 -6.15 -1.74
N LEU A 18 0.77 -6.79 -1.43
CA LEU A 18 0.19 -7.83 -2.29
C LEU A 18 -0.15 -7.29 -3.70
N CYS A 19 -0.80 -6.12 -3.77
CA CYS A 19 -1.12 -5.45 -5.04
C CYS A 19 0.14 -5.04 -5.81
N LEU A 20 1.22 -4.65 -5.12
CA LEU A 20 2.50 -4.35 -5.75
C LEU A 20 3.07 -5.60 -6.44
N PHE A 21 3.12 -6.74 -5.74
CA PHE A 21 3.58 -8.01 -6.33
C PHE A 21 2.69 -8.48 -7.49
N LEU A 22 1.37 -8.44 -7.32
CA LEU A 22 0.42 -8.82 -8.39
C LEU A 22 0.56 -7.91 -9.62
N GLY A 23 0.69 -6.61 -9.42
CA GLY A 23 0.82 -5.64 -10.50
C GLY A 23 2.20 -5.70 -11.20
N LEU A 24 3.24 -6.15 -10.51
CA LEU A 24 4.53 -6.46 -11.13
C LEU A 24 4.44 -7.67 -12.08
N PHE A 25 3.66 -8.69 -11.72
CA PHE A 25 3.41 -9.83 -12.60
C PHE A 25 2.57 -9.43 -13.81
N ARG A 26 1.41 -8.81 -13.57
CA ARG A 26 0.55 -8.24 -14.62
C ARG A 26 -0.12 -6.96 -14.12
N PRO A 27 0.20 -5.79 -14.70
CA PRO A 27 -0.33 -4.51 -14.23
C PRO A 27 -1.85 -4.41 -14.36
N VAL A 28 -2.45 -5.12 -15.32
CA VAL A 28 -3.90 -5.16 -15.56
C VAL A 28 -4.69 -5.62 -14.35
N TRP A 29 -4.13 -6.50 -13.50
CA TRP A 29 -4.85 -7.09 -12.37
C TRP A 29 -5.19 -6.04 -11.30
N VAL A 30 -4.41 -4.98 -11.29
CA VAL A 30 -4.34 -4.05 -10.17
C VAL A 30 -4.66 -2.63 -10.64
N LEU A 31 -4.20 -2.25 -11.83
CA LEU A 31 -4.46 -0.95 -12.43
C LEU A 31 -5.63 -0.98 -13.42
N TRP A 32 -6.52 -1.98 -13.41
CA TRP A 32 -7.60 -2.19 -14.41
C TRP A 32 -8.44 -0.94 -14.75
N PHE A 33 -8.49 0.05 -13.85
CA PHE A 33 -9.19 1.32 -13.98
C PHE A 33 -8.40 2.43 -14.71
N LEU A 34 -7.10 2.23 -14.98
CA LEU A 34 -6.23 3.20 -15.66
C LEU A 34 -6.07 2.86 -17.14
N ASP A 35 -6.30 3.84 -18.00
CA ASP A 35 -6.17 3.72 -19.46
C ASP A 35 -4.76 3.27 -19.91
N ARG A 36 -3.72 3.74 -19.23
CA ARG A 36 -2.32 3.32 -19.49
C ARG A 36 -1.72 2.55 -18.32
N MET A 37 -1.69 1.23 -18.48
CA MET A 37 -1.10 0.24 -17.58
C MET A 37 0.42 0.19 -17.77
N ASN A 38 1.20 0.55 -16.76
CA ASN A 38 2.66 0.40 -16.80
C ASN A 38 3.17 -0.16 -15.47
N ARG A 39 4.20 -1.02 -15.50
CA ARG A 39 4.81 -1.58 -14.29
C ARG A 39 5.40 -0.50 -13.39
N LEU A 40 5.97 0.55 -13.97
CA LEU A 40 6.45 1.71 -13.21
C LEU A 40 5.31 2.41 -12.44
N LYS A 41 4.12 2.51 -13.05
CA LYS A 41 2.95 3.07 -12.36
C LYS A 41 2.48 2.18 -11.21
N VAL A 42 2.57 0.86 -11.33
CA VAL A 42 2.26 -0.06 -10.22
C VAL A 42 3.16 0.25 -9.03
N ILE A 43 4.48 0.33 -9.26
CA ILE A 43 5.46 0.63 -8.21
C ILE A 43 5.19 2.03 -7.63
N GLN A 44 4.91 3.02 -8.47
CA GLN A 44 4.61 4.38 -8.01
C GLN A 44 3.33 4.44 -7.18
N VAL A 45 2.24 3.81 -7.61
CA VAL A 45 0.96 3.87 -6.89
C VAL A 45 1.01 3.00 -5.63
N TYR A 46 1.29 1.71 -5.77
CA TYR A 46 1.23 0.77 -4.66
C TYR A 46 2.45 0.82 -3.75
N GLY A 47 3.63 1.14 -4.30
CA GLY A 47 4.84 1.35 -3.51
C GLY A 47 4.76 2.62 -2.67
N LEU A 48 4.20 3.71 -3.22
CA LEU A 48 3.98 4.92 -2.44
C LEU A 48 2.87 4.70 -1.40
N LEU A 49 1.78 3.99 -1.73
CA LEU A 49 0.75 3.62 -0.75
C LEU A 49 1.32 2.77 0.40
N PHE A 50 2.18 1.81 0.08
CA PHE A 50 2.88 0.97 1.05
C PHE A 50 3.80 1.80 1.95
N LEU A 51 4.64 2.64 1.35
CA LEU A 51 5.56 3.51 2.10
C LEU A 51 4.79 4.46 3.04
N PHE A 52 3.75 5.13 2.54
CA PHE A 52 2.96 6.04 3.36
C PHE A 52 2.24 5.33 4.50
N SER A 53 1.58 4.20 4.24
CA SER A 53 0.88 3.44 5.29
C SER A 53 1.83 2.87 6.34
N SER A 54 2.99 2.35 5.92
CA SER A 54 4.02 1.84 6.82
C SER A 54 4.66 2.96 7.66
N LEU A 55 4.91 4.12 7.07
CA LEU A 55 5.48 5.27 7.76
C LEU A 55 4.50 5.84 8.80
N PHE A 56 3.22 5.96 8.44
CA PHE A 56 2.17 6.35 9.38
C PHE A 56 1.99 5.33 10.52
N TYR A 57 2.03 4.03 10.21
CA TYR A 57 1.98 2.99 11.23
C TYR A 57 3.15 3.12 12.21
N TRP A 58 4.36 3.36 11.70
CA TRP A 58 5.55 3.54 12.53
C TRP A 58 5.46 4.78 13.43
N LEU A 59 5.03 5.92 12.88
CA LEU A 59 4.82 7.15 13.65
C LEU A 59 3.79 6.97 14.76
N LEU A 60 2.66 6.33 14.48
CA LEU A 60 1.63 6.08 15.50
C LEU A 60 2.10 5.11 16.57
N ASN A 61 2.90 4.11 16.20
CA ASN A 61 3.48 3.19 17.17
C ASN A 61 4.54 3.89 18.06
N PHE A 62 5.22 4.90 17.54
CA PHE A 62 6.15 5.73 18.32
C PHE A 62 5.40 6.63 19.31
N ILE A 63 4.30 7.26 18.89
CA ILE A 63 3.47 8.14 19.75
C ILE A 63 2.69 7.35 20.81
N SER A 64 2.25 6.14 20.46
CA SER A 64 1.48 5.28 21.37
C SER A 64 2.35 4.53 22.40
N LYS A 65 3.68 4.71 22.35
CA LYS A 65 4.66 4.18 23.29
C LYS A 65 4.91 5.19 24.41
#